data_AF-A0A9D5SAX2-F1
#
_entry.id   AF-A0A9D5SAX2-F1
#
_cell.length_a   1.000
_cell.length_b   1.000
_cell.length_c   1.000
_cell.angle_alpha   90.00
_cell.angle_beta   90.00
_cell.angle_gamma   90.00
#
_symmetry.space_group_name_H-M   'P 1'
#
loop_
_entity.id
_entity.type
_entity.pdbx_description
1 polymer ?
#
loop_
_entity_poly.entity_id
_entity_poly.type
_entity_poly.pdbx_seq_one_letter_code
_entity_poly.pdbx_strand_id
1 'polypeptide(L)'
;MTDQEIVKGLIERDASVTRDFFFVKCKPLFCSIMNIVFDYEVEYDEMVNELYLYLMEDDAIKLRNFEYRSSVYQWLKILATRFFIKKRNRIIANASSEPTYDNQEQEAVTVSDTAVGYDMEQLFEAMPTKRYVYVIRRLILEGCEPEELAREMNITTANLYNIKRRSMAQLTHIALKDIKQYGK
;
A
#
# COMPACT_ATOMS: atom_id res chain seq x y z
N MET A 1 -2.19 -27.87 -3.62
CA MET A 1 -2.61 -27.13 -4.82
C MET A 1 -1.38 -26.63 -5.54
N THR A 2 -1.11 -27.24 -6.69
CA THR A 2 -0.09 -26.79 -7.64
C THR A 2 -0.57 -25.53 -8.36
N ASP A 3 0.35 -24.84 -9.04
CA ASP A 3 0.00 -23.68 -9.86
C ASP A 3 -0.97 -24.02 -10.99
N GLN A 4 -0.87 -25.24 -11.55
CA GLN A 4 -1.79 -25.72 -12.58
C GLN A 4 -3.20 -25.94 -12.04
N GLU A 5 -3.33 -26.53 -10.83
CA GLU A 5 -4.62 -26.71 -10.16
C GLU A 5 -5.26 -25.35 -9.82
N ILE A 6 -4.46 -24.40 -9.36
CA ILE A 6 -4.91 -23.02 -9.09
C ILE A 6 -5.43 -22.39 -10.37
N VAL A 7 -4.60 -22.30 -11.41
CA VAL A 7 -4.94 -21.60 -12.65
C VAL A 7 -6.14 -22.25 -13.33
N LYS A 8 -6.19 -23.57 -13.38
CA LYS A 8 -7.35 -24.31 -13.92
C LYS A 8 -8.62 -24.00 -13.13
N GLY A 9 -8.58 -24.12 -11.80
CA GLY A 9 -9.75 -23.83 -10.97
C GLY A 9 -10.22 -22.38 -11.06
N LEU A 10 -9.31 -21.42 -11.24
CA LEU A 10 -9.66 -20.03 -11.49
C LEU A 10 -10.35 -19.83 -12.85
N ILE A 11 -9.84 -20.46 -13.92
CA ILE A 11 -10.44 -20.41 -15.27
C ILE A 11 -11.84 -21.05 -15.25
N GLU A 12 -12.00 -22.16 -14.53
CA GLU A 12 -13.28 -22.88 -14.37
C GLU A 12 -14.24 -22.19 -13.38
N ARG A 13 -13.80 -21.08 -12.76
CA ARG A 13 -14.57 -20.33 -11.75
C ARG A 13 -14.99 -21.19 -10.56
N ASP A 14 -14.14 -22.15 -10.18
CA ASP A 14 -14.35 -22.96 -8.99
C ASP A 14 -14.34 -22.04 -7.75
N ALA A 15 -15.47 -22.02 -7.05
CA ALA A 15 -15.67 -21.15 -5.89
C ALA A 15 -14.75 -21.52 -4.71
N SER A 16 -14.44 -22.80 -4.52
CA SER A 16 -13.56 -23.26 -3.46
C SER A 16 -12.12 -22.85 -3.74
N VAL A 17 -11.65 -23.06 -4.96
CA VAL A 17 -10.30 -22.64 -5.41
C VAL A 17 -10.17 -21.13 -5.35
N THR A 18 -11.16 -20.40 -5.84
CA THR A 18 -11.15 -18.92 -5.85
C THR A 18 -11.08 -18.37 -4.42
N ARG A 19 -11.94 -18.87 -3.51
CA ARG A 19 -11.96 -18.43 -2.12
C ARG A 19 -10.64 -18.74 -1.41
N ASP A 20 -10.18 -19.99 -1.49
CA ASP A 20 -8.94 -20.42 -0.84
C ASP A 20 -7.71 -19.64 -1.38
N PHE A 21 -7.64 -19.44 -2.68
CA PHE A 21 -6.51 -18.76 -3.29
C PHE A 21 -6.47 -17.27 -2.96
N PHE A 22 -7.56 -16.54 -3.21
CA PHE A 22 -7.56 -15.08 -3.00
C PHE A 22 -7.65 -14.71 -1.52
N PHE A 23 -8.60 -15.27 -0.77
CA PHE A 23 -8.97 -14.81 0.57
C PHE A 23 -8.21 -15.49 1.71
N VAL A 24 -7.48 -16.57 1.43
CA VAL A 24 -6.63 -17.26 2.42
C VAL A 24 -5.16 -17.12 2.05
N LYS A 25 -4.75 -17.69 0.91
CA LYS A 25 -3.33 -17.81 0.56
C LYS A 25 -2.71 -16.49 0.12
N CYS A 26 -3.41 -15.71 -0.70
CA CYS A 26 -2.90 -14.43 -1.21
C CYS A 26 -3.20 -13.24 -0.29
N LYS A 27 -4.01 -13.41 0.77
CA LYS A 27 -4.39 -12.32 1.67
C LYS A 27 -3.20 -11.54 2.25
N PRO A 28 -2.17 -12.17 2.85
CA PRO A 28 -1.01 -11.44 3.35
C PRO A 28 -0.24 -10.67 2.27
N LEU A 29 -0.13 -11.25 1.08
CA LEU A 29 0.53 -10.63 -0.07
C LEU A 29 -0.25 -9.39 -0.52
N PHE A 30 -1.56 -9.50 -0.69
CA PHE A 30 -2.39 -8.40 -1.15
C PHE A 30 -2.49 -7.28 -0.12
N CYS A 31 -2.67 -7.58 1.16
CA CYS A 31 -2.62 -6.55 2.21
C CYS A 31 -1.29 -5.80 2.18
N SER A 32 -0.16 -6.50 2.00
CA SER A 32 1.15 -5.87 1.87
C SER A 32 1.24 -4.95 0.65
N ILE A 33 0.71 -5.38 -0.50
CA ILE A 33 0.71 -4.55 -1.71
C ILE A 33 -0.23 -3.36 -1.53
N MET A 34 -1.41 -3.52 -0.92
CA MET A 34 -2.38 -2.44 -0.69
C MET A 34 -1.83 -1.39 0.27
N ASN A 35 -1.27 -1.79 1.42
CA ASN A 35 -0.64 -0.90 2.38
C ASN A 35 0.56 -0.14 1.80
N ILE A 36 1.22 -0.76 0.82
CA ILE A 36 2.15 -0.02 -0.02
C ILE A 36 1.31 0.91 -0.87
N VAL A 37 0.60 0.44 -1.90
CA VAL A 37 0.01 1.25 -2.98
C VAL A 37 -0.88 2.40 -2.50
N PHE A 38 -1.81 2.16 -1.57
CA PHE A 38 -2.80 3.12 -1.08
C PHE A 38 -2.31 3.81 0.19
N ASP A 39 -2.63 5.09 0.31
CA ASP A 39 -2.33 5.96 1.46
C ASP A 39 -3.53 6.14 2.40
N TYR A 40 -4.63 5.45 2.11
CA TYR A 40 -5.84 5.36 2.91
C TYR A 40 -6.24 3.89 3.08
N GLU A 41 -7.08 3.62 4.08
CA GLU A 41 -7.65 2.29 4.30
C GLU A 41 -8.52 1.89 3.10
N VAL A 42 -8.30 0.69 2.58
CA VAL A 42 -9.08 0.11 1.49
C VAL A 42 -9.74 -1.17 1.95
N GLU A 43 -11.00 -1.34 1.58
CA GLU A 43 -11.73 -2.57 1.88
C GLU A 43 -11.14 -3.71 1.04
N TYR A 44 -10.74 -4.79 1.72
CA TYR A 44 -10.00 -5.88 1.09
C TYR A 44 -10.85 -6.63 0.06
N ASP A 45 -12.10 -6.93 0.39
CA ASP A 45 -12.98 -7.72 -0.46
C ASP A 45 -13.29 -6.96 -1.77
N GLU A 46 -13.56 -5.66 -1.72
CA GLU A 46 -13.76 -4.78 -2.89
C GLU A 46 -12.54 -4.81 -3.81
N MET A 47 -11.36 -4.59 -3.25
CA MET A 47 -10.12 -4.54 -4.02
C MET A 47 -9.78 -5.88 -4.68
N VAL A 48 -10.02 -6.99 -3.96
CA VAL A 48 -9.80 -8.34 -4.48
C VAL A 48 -10.86 -8.70 -5.52
N ASN A 49 -12.12 -8.33 -5.32
CA ASN A 49 -13.19 -8.56 -6.29
C ASN A 49 -12.90 -7.85 -7.62
N GLU A 50 -12.43 -6.61 -7.58
CA GLU A 50 -12.03 -5.91 -8.80
C GLU A 50 -10.80 -6.52 -9.47
N LEU A 51 -9.81 -6.95 -8.69
CA LEU A 51 -8.65 -7.68 -9.23
C LEU A 51 -9.10 -9.00 -9.88
N TYR A 52 -10.07 -9.70 -9.29
CA TYR A 52 -10.65 -10.91 -9.85
C TYR A 52 -11.36 -10.62 -11.17
N LEU A 53 -12.20 -9.58 -11.23
CA LEU A 53 -12.85 -9.17 -12.49
C LEU A 53 -11.82 -8.85 -13.57
N TYR A 54 -10.76 -8.10 -13.22
CA TYR A 54 -9.65 -7.81 -14.13
C TYR A 54 -8.93 -9.07 -14.63
N LEU A 55 -8.78 -10.10 -13.80
CA LEU A 55 -8.22 -11.38 -14.21
C LEU A 55 -9.15 -12.18 -15.13
N MET A 56 -10.47 -12.03 -14.97
CA MET A 56 -11.50 -12.73 -15.74
C MET A 56 -11.88 -12.03 -17.06
N GLU A 57 -11.45 -10.78 -17.27
CA GLU A 57 -11.61 -10.06 -18.55
C GLU A 57 -11.16 -10.91 -19.74
N ASP A 58 -11.89 -10.78 -20.86
CA ASP A 58 -11.61 -11.46 -22.13
C ASP A 58 -11.47 -12.99 -21.97
N ASP A 59 -12.43 -13.61 -21.28
CA ASP A 59 -12.43 -15.05 -20.98
C ASP A 59 -11.14 -15.52 -20.27
N ALA A 60 -10.75 -14.78 -19.24
CA ALA A 60 -9.58 -15.08 -18.43
C ALA A 60 -8.27 -15.21 -19.26
N ILE A 61 -8.13 -14.44 -20.34
CA ILE A 61 -6.98 -14.52 -21.27
C ILE A 61 -5.64 -14.39 -20.54
N LYS A 62 -5.59 -13.60 -19.47
CA LYS A 62 -4.38 -13.39 -18.64
C LYS A 62 -3.94 -14.69 -17.95
N LEU A 63 -4.89 -15.48 -17.47
CA LEU A 63 -4.64 -16.78 -16.84
C LEU A 63 -4.34 -17.85 -17.90
N ARG A 64 -5.05 -17.84 -19.03
CA ARG A 64 -4.83 -18.79 -20.14
C ARG A 64 -3.44 -18.65 -20.76
N ASN A 65 -2.91 -17.43 -20.83
CA ASN A 65 -1.58 -17.14 -21.34
C ASN A 65 -0.47 -17.27 -20.29
N PHE A 66 -0.78 -17.74 -19.08
CA PHE A 66 0.24 -17.95 -18.06
C PHE A 66 1.10 -19.19 -18.39
N GLU A 67 2.36 -18.95 -18.76
CA GLU A 67 3.28 -19.99 -19.24
C GLU A 67 4.00 -20.79 -18.12
N TYR A 68 3.65 -20.60 -16.85
CA TYR A 68 4.26 -21.31 -15.71
C TYR A 68 5.80 -21.18 -15.59
N ARG A 69 6.39 -20.10 -16.14
CA ARG A 69 7.84 -19.81 -15.99
C ARG A 69 8.26 -19.30 -14.60
N SER A 70 7.28 -18.95 -13.77
CA SER A 70 7.43 -18.55 -12.38
C SER A 70 6.26 -19.13 -11.60
N SER A 71 6.24 -18.98 -10.27
CA SER A 71 5.04 -19.37 -9.55
C SER A 71 3.86 -18.45 -9.86
N VAL A 72 2.63 -18.96 -9.76
CA VAL A 72 1.41 -18.14 -9.92
C VAL A 72 1.39 -16.98 -8.92
N TYR A 73 1.96 -17.16 -7.72
CA TYR A 73 2.09 -16.12 -6.69
C TYR A 73 3.04 -14.99 -7.12
N GLN A 74 4.18 -15.32 -7.73
CA GLN A 74 5.15 -14.32 -8.20
C GLN A 74 4.58 -13.52 -9.37
N TRP A 75 3.93 -14.21 -10.31
CA TRP A 75 3.24 -13.57 -11.43
C TRP A 75 2.11 -12.66 -10.93
N LEU A 76 1.28 -13.17 -10.03
CA LEU A 76 0.15 -12.43 -9.46
C LEU A 76 0.60 -11.23 -8.61
N LYS A 77 1.72 -11.33 -7.89
CA LYS A 77 2.32 -10.18 -7.18
C LYS A 77 2.58 -9.02 -8.14
N ILE A 78 3.20 -9.29 -9.30
CA ILE A 78 3.51 -8.27 -10.30
C ILE A 78 2.23 -7.70 -10.90
N LEU A 79 1.29 -8.57 -11.29
CA LEU A 79 0.01 -8.18 -11.89
C LEU A 79 -0.84 -7.34 -10.94
N ALA A 80 -1.02 -7.78 -9.70
CA ALA A 80 -1.80 -7.08 -8.67
C ALA A 80 -1.17 -5.73 -8.31
N THR A 81 0.16 -5.66 -8.19
CA THR A 81 0.85 -4.38 -7.94
C THR A 81 0.56 -3.37 -9.06
N ARG A 82 0.69 -3.77 -10.33
CA ARG A 82 0.40 -2.90 -11.47
C ARG A 82 -1.07 -2.49 -11.51
N PHE A 83 -1.98 -3.43 -11.26
CA PHE A 83 -3.41 -3.19 -11.22
C PHE A 83 -3.78 -2.15 -10.15
N PHE A 84 -3.33 -2.33 -8.91
CA PHE A 84 -3.64 -1.42 -7.82
C PHE A 84 -3.04 -0.02 -8.01
N ILE A 85 -1.82 0.09 -8.55
CA ILE A 85 -1.23 1.41 -8.90
C ILE A 85 -2.12 2.13 -9.93
N LYS A 86 -2.56 1.42 -10.98
CA LYS A 86 -3.44 1.98 -12.00
C LYS A 86 -4.78 2.41 -11.40
N LYS A 87 -5.36 1.61 -10.50
CA LYS A 87 -6.61 1.92 -9.81
C LYS A 87 -6.48 3.18 -8.94
N ARG A 88 -5.45 3.26 -8.09
CA ARG A 88 -5.16 4.46 -7.28
C ARG A 88 -5.10 5.72 -8.15
N ASN A 89 -4.37 5.66 -9.27
CA ASN A 89 -4.22 6.81 -10.17
C ASN A 89 -5.56 7.23 -10.80
N ARG A 90 -6.45 6.29 -11.10
CA ARG A 90 -7.81 6.58 -11.60
C ARG A 90 -8.68 7.24 -10.53
N ILE A 91 -8.65 6.73 -9.30
CA ILE A 91 -9.41 7.31 -8.17
C ILE A 91 -8.95 8.75 -7.92
N ILE A 92 -7.64 9.00 -7.90
CA ILE A 92 -7.08 10.36 -7.73
C ILE A 92 -7.50 11.28 -8.88
N ALA A 93 -7.45 10.81 -10.13
CA ALA A 93 -7.86 11.61 -11.29
C ALA A 93 -9.37 11.96 -11.27
N ASN A 94 -10.21 11.01 -10.85
CA ASN A 94 -11.65 11.25 -10.71
C ASN A 94 -11.97 12.22 -9.57
N ALA A 95 -11.30 12.09 -8.41
CA ALA A 95 -11.44 13.02 -7.29
C ALA A 95 -11.00 14.45 -7.65
N SER A 96 -10.03 14.61 -8.54
CA SER A 96 -9.60 15.93 -9.05
C SER A 96 -10.57 16.57 -10.05
N SER A 97 -11.65 15.88 -10.44
CA SER A 97 -12.65 16.36 -11.41
C SER A 97 -14.00 16.71 -10.78
N GLU A 98 -14.17 16.55 -9.47
CA GLU A 98 -15.40 16.90 -8.76
C GLU A 98 -15.31 18.32 -8.17
N PRO A 99 -16.36 19.16 -8.29
CA PRO A 99 -16.40 20.46 -7.64
C PRO A 99 -16.43 20.23 -6.12
N THR A 100 -15.44 20.81 -5.44
CA THR A 100 -15.25 20.76 -3.98
C THR A 100 -16.53 21.23 -3.28
N TYR A 101 -17.23 20.33 -2.62
CA TYR A 101 -18.13 20.69 -1.54
C TYR A 101 -17.36 20.62 -0.23
N ASP A 102 -17.15 21.80 0.33
CA ASP A 102 -16.60 22.04 1.66
C ASP A 102 -17.46 21.37 2.74
N ASN A 103 -16.76 20.99 3.81
CA ASN A 103 -17.25 20.51 5.11
C ASN A 103 -17.70 19.05 5.17
N GLN A 104 -16.90 18.19 5.80
CA GLN A 104 -17.05 17.91 7.23
C GLN A 104 -15.94 16.96 7.73
N GLU A 105 -15.30 17.42 8.81
CA GLU A 105 -14.69 16.65 9.91
C GLU A 105 -13.45 15.79 9.59
N GLN A 106 -12.30 16.41 9.86
CA GLN A 106 -11.02 15.75 10.11
C GLN A 106 -11.15 14.84 11.34
N GLU A 107 -11.27 13.54 11.15
CA GLU A 107 -10.93 12.58 12.20
C GLU A 107 -9.42 12.58 12.40
N ALA A 108 -9.00 13.21 13.49
CA ALA A 108 -7.67 13.07 14.03
C ALA A 108 -7.40 11.57 14.29
N VAL A 109 -6.50 10.98 13.50
CA VAL A 109 -5.96 9.66 13.78
C VAL A 109 -5.17 9.74 15.08
N THR A 110 -5.82 9.43 16.20
CA THR A 110 -5.18 9.10 17.46
C THR A 110 -4.33 7.86 17.22
N VAL A 111 -3.02 8.08 17.08
CA VAL A 111 -2.04 7.00 17.09
C VAL A 111 -2.12 6.35 18.46
N SER A 112 -2.60 5.10 18.45
CA SER A 112 -2.65 4.20 19.59
C SER A 112 -1.38 4.26 20.44
N ASP A 113 -1.61 4.45 21.72
CA ASP A 113 -0.69 4.71 22.83
C ASP A 113 0.15 3.48 23.24
N THR A 114 0.89 2.91 22.29
CA THR A 114 1.82 1.80 22.56
C THR A 114 3.13 1.98 21.78
N ALA A 115 3.88 3.01 22.15
CA ALA A 115 5.32 3.04 21.91
C ALA A 115 6.01 3.28 23.25
N VAL A 116 6.31 2.17 23.93
CA VAL A 116 7.32 2.07 24.99
C VAL A 116 8.52 2.93 24.56
N GLY A 117 8.97 3.83 25.43
CA GLY A 117 9.83 4.98 25.12
C GLY A 117 11.06 4.68 24.24
N TYR A 118 10.85 4.77 22.92
CA TYR A 118 11.93 4.87 21.94
C TYR A 118 12.27 6.34 21.78
N ASP A 119 13.53 6.67 21.94
CA ASP A 119 14.04 8.01 21.68
C ASP A 119 13.91 8.31 20.18
N MET A 120 12.91 9.11 19.80
CA MET A 120 12.63 9.48 18.42
C MET A 120 13.87 10.10 17.74
N GLU A 121 14.74 10.75 18.51
CA GLU A 121 15.99 11.30 18.01
C GLU A 121 16.94 10.19 17.55
N GLN A 122 17.06 9.09 18.28
CA GLN A 122 17.88 7.94 17.89
C GLN A 122 17.34 7.27 16.61
N LEU A 123 16.02 7.16 16.47
CA LEU A 123 15.39 6.64 15.25
C LEU A 123 15.67 7.54 14.05
N PHE A 124 15.57 8.86 14.23
CA PHE A 124 15.87 9.84 13.18
C PHE A 124 17.36 9.93 12.83
N GLU A 125 18.25 9.73 13.81
CA GLU A 125 19.69 9.60 13.55
C GLU A 125 19.99 8.36 12.70
N ALA A 126 19.36 7.23 13.03
CA ALA A 126 19.49 5.98 12.29
C ALA A 126 18.87 6.01 10.88
N MET A 127 17.99 6.98 10.58
CA MET A 127 17.46 7.16 9.24
C MET A 127 18.54 7.69 8.28
N PRO A 128 18.86 6.95 7.19
CA PRO A 128 19.87 7.38 6.22
C PRO A 128 19.40 8.58 5.38
N THR A 129 18.10 8.72 5.16
CA THR A 129 17.56 9.80 4.32
C THR A 129 17.12 10.98 5.17
N LYS A 130 17.99 11.98 5.37
CA LYS A 130 17.68 13.14 6.22
C LYS A 130 16.52 14.00 5.70
N ARG A 131 16.28 13.99 4.39
CA ARG A 131 15.08 14.58 3.78
C ARG A 131 13.77 13.97 4.32
N TYR A 132 13.79 12.69 4.67
CA TYR A 132 12.62 11.99 5.23
C TYR A 132 12.38 12.39 6.68
N VAL A 133 13.44 12.47 7.49
CA VAL A 133 13.38 12.99 8.86
C VAL A 133 12.76 14.38 8.89
N TYR A 134 13.23 15.28 8.04
CA TYR A 134 12.73 16.64 7.96
C TYR A 134 11.22 16.70 7.64
N VAL A 135 10.75 15.91 6.67
CA VAL A 135 9.32 15.83 6.35
C VAL A 135 8.50 15.27 7.50
N ILE A 136 8.99 14.25 8.22
CA ILE A 136 8.30 13.69 9.39
C ILE A 136 8.20 14.75 10.49
N ARG A 137 9.27 15.46 10.82
CA ARG A 137 9.25 16.50 11.85
C ARG A 137 8.24 17.60 11.52
N ARG A 138 8.35 18.17 10.32
CA ARG A 138 7.50 19.27 9.89
C ARG A 138 6.02 18.88 9.88
N LEU A 139 5.68 17.73 9.30
CA LEU A 139 4.27 17.33 9.17
C LEU A 139 3.67 16.73 10.45
N ILE A 140 4.44 15.96 11.21
CA ILE A 140 3.90 15.13 12.30
C ILE A 140 4.17 15.75 13.67
N LEU A 141 5.36 16.30 13.89
CA LEU A 141 5.73 16.87 15.20
C LEU A 141 5.36 18.34 15.30
N GLU A 142 5.50 19.08 14.20
CA GLU A 142 5.27 20.53 14.16
C GLU A 142 3.90 20.90 13.57
N GLY A 143 3.17 19.92 13.01
CA GLY A 143 1.84 20.14 12.44
C GLY A 143 1.79 21.11 11.25
N CYS A 144 2.89 21.25 10.51
CA CYS A 144 2.96 22.13 9.33
C CYS A 144 2.05 21.61 8.22
N GLU A 145 1.34 22.53 7.57
CA GLU A 145 0.45 22.19 6.47
C GLU A 145 1.24 21.66 5.25
N PRO A 146 0.77 20.58 4.59
CA PRO A 146 1.47 19.98 3.45
C PRO A 146 1.78 20.95 2.31
N GLU A 147 0.87 21.88 2.02
CA GLU A 147 1.02 22.90 0.97
C GLU A 147 2.15 23.89 1.30
N GLU A 148 2.29 24.25 2.57
CA GLU A 148 3.34 25.15 3.05
C GLU A 148 4.70 24.46 2.98
N LEU A 149 4.79 23.23 3.47
CA LEU A 149 6.03 22.46 3.43
C LEU A 149 6.44 22.14 1.98
N ALA A 150 5.48 21.84 1.10
CA ALA A 150 5.77 21.60 -0.32
C ALA A 150 6.38 22.83 -0.99
N ARG A 151 5.85 24.03 -0.66
CA ARG A 151 6.37 25.31 -1.13
C ARG A 151 7.78 25.58 -0.59
N GLU A 152 8.00 25.37 0.71
CA GLU A 152 9.32 25.53 1.34
C GLU A 152 10.37 24.62 0.72
N MET A 153 10.00 23.36 0.45
CA MET A 153 10.87 22.37 -0.18
C MET A 153 10.99 22.54 -1.71
N ASN A 154 10.30 23.51 -2.30
CA ASN A 154 10.19 23.74 -3.75
C ASN A 154 9.82 22.46 -4.54
N ILE A 155 8.79 21.76 -4.08
CA ILE A 155 8.23 20.56 -4.71
C ILE A 155 6.71 20.65 -4.80
N THR A 156 6.10 19.76 -5.59
CA THR A 156 4.66 19.61 -5.60
C THR A 156 4.17 18.92 -4.32
N THR A 157 2.94 19.24 -3.90
CA THR A 157 2.26 18.55 -2.78
C THR A 157 2.21 17.04 -3.02
N ALA A 158 1.90 16.60 -4.25
CA ALA A 158 1.95 15.19 -4.63
C ALA A 158 3.32 14.54 -4.40
N ASN A 159 4.42 15.24 -4.68
CA ASN A 159 5.77 14.75 -4.39
C ASN A 159 6.03 14.70 -2.88
N LEU A 160 5.54 15.70 -2.13
CA LEU A 160 5.63 15.71 -0.67
C LEU A 160 4.90 14.50 -0.04
N TYR A 161 3.70 14.14 -0.50
CA TYR A 161 2.99 12.95 -0.03
C TYR A 161 3.75 11.66 -0.33
N ASN A 162 4.41 11.55 -1.49
CA ASN A 162 5.27 10.41 -1.80
C ASN A 162 6.49 10.33 -0.88
N ILE A 163 7.09 11.47 -0.53
CA ILE A 163 8.21 11.56 0.41
C ILE A 163 7.74 11.18 1.81
N LYS A 164 6.60 11.71 2.29
CA LYS A 164 5.97 11.34 3.56
C LYS A 164 5.79 9.83 3.65
N ARG A 165 5.22 9.20 2.63
CA ARG A 165 5.02 7.75 2.62
C ARG A 165 6.32 6.94 2.70
N ARG A 166 7.34 7.30 1.91
CA ARG A 166 8.66 6.63 1.98
C ARG A 166 9.36 6.86 3.31
N SER A 167 9.18 8.05 3.89
CA SER A 167 9.73 8.41 5.19
C SER A 167 9.15 7.54 6.31
N MET A 168 7.83 7.37 6.35
CA MET A 168 7.15 6.52 7.33
C MET A 168 7.56 5.05 7.18
N ALA A 169 7.61 4.53 5.94
CA ALA A 169 8.06 3.16 5.70
C ALA A 169 9.50 2.91 6.18
N GLN A 170 10.40 3.88 5.97
CA GLN A 170 11.78 3.80 6.45
C GLN A 170 11.86 3.88 7.98
N LEU A 171 11.09 4.76 8.61
CA LEU A 171 11.00 4.89 10.06
C LEU A 171 10.49 3.59 10.70
N THR A 172 9.40 3.01 10.18
CA THR A 172 8.85 1.74 10.65
C THR A 172 9.88 0.60 10.52
N HIS A 173 10.61 0.53 9.40
CA HIS A 173 11.63 -0.49 9.22
C HIS A 173 12.75 -0.40 10.27
N ILE A 174 13.20 0.81 10.59
CA ILE A 174 14.24 1.05 11.60
C ILE A 174 13.73 0.71 13.00
N ALA A 175 12.54 1.20 13.37
CA ALA A 175 11.94 0.90 14.67
C ALA A 175 11.75 -0.62 14.90
N LEU A 176 11.29 -1.36 13.87
CA LEU A 176 11.13 -2.81 13.94
C LEU A 176 12.48 -3.57 13.99
N LYS A 177 13.54 -3.02 13.40
CA LYS A 177 14.89 -3.60 13.49
C LYS A 177 15.46 -3.39 14.89
N ASP A 178 15.22 -2.24 15.49
CA ASP A 178 15.69 -1.89 16.83
C ASP A 178 15.02 -2.76 17.92
N ILE A 179 13.71 -3.00 17.80
CA ILE A 179 12.97 -3.94 18.67
C ILE A 179 13.59 -5.36 18.65
N LYS A 180 14.04 -5.84 17.48
CA LYS A 180 14.71 -7.16 17.37
C LYS A 180 16.10 -7.19 18.00
N GLN A 181 16.73 -6.03 18.16
CA GLN A 181 18.08 -5.90 18.71
C GLN A 181 18.08 -5.76 20.24
N TYR A 182 17.04 -5.16 20.81
CA TYR A 182 16.81 -5.07 22.26
C TYR A 182 15.96 -6.19 22.86
N GLY A 183 15.31 -7.02 22.03
CA GLY A 183 14.53 -8.19 22.45
C GLY A 183 15.34 -9.45 22.78
N LYS A 184 16.52 -9.30 23.42
CA LYS A 184 17.32 -10.41 23.96
C LYS A 184 17.57 -10.20 25.45
#